data_AF-A0A0L8BG46-F1
#
_entry.id   AF-A0A0L8BG46-F1
#
_cell.length_a   1.000
_cell.length_b   1.000
_cell.length_c   1.000
_cell.angle_alpha   90.00
_cell.angle_beta   90.00
_cell.angle_gamma   90.00
#
_symmetry.space_group_name_H-M   'P 1'
#
loop_
_entity.id
_entity.type
_entity.pdbx_description
1 polymer ?
#
loop_
_entity_poly.entity_id
_entity_poly.type
_entity_poly.pdbx_seq_one_letter_code
_entity_poly.pdbx_strand_id
1 'polypeptide(L)'
;MEGATPSVDPGLAAALRGLADIALPPPVSMLPQTWAWAVLTALVVLAIAFALWRWYRYREINRYRREALGELRLIEERIGTAQTRGDALAALPVLLKRTALAVWPRETIANLSGRGWTGFLDAHSGGPVLPEAAARFFEEAEYRGPAALASVPEAEAKAHVAAARHWIEAHHVRS
;
A
#
# COMPACT_ATOMS: atom_id res chain seq x y z
N MET A 1 25.76 77.48 -8.06
CA MET A 1 27.22 77.30 -8.23
C MET A 1 27.68 76.76 -6.90
N GLU A 2 27.58 75.45 -6.70
CA GLU A 2 27.68 74.85 -5.37
C GLU A 2 28.65 73.68 -5.38
N GLY A 3 29.45 73.59 -4.31
CA GLY A 3 30.24 72.40 -4.01
C GLY A 3 31.42 72.71 -3.11
N ALA A 4 31.15 73.15 -1.88
CA ALA A 4 32.16 73.20 -0.82
C ALA A 4 32.78 71.81 -0.63
N THR A 5 34.10 71.70 -0.76
CA THR A 5 34.83 70.49 -0.38
C THR A 5 34.94 70.49 1.15
N PRO A 6 34.28 69.56 1.87
CA PRO A 6 34.40 69.52 3.32
C PRO A 6 35.84 69.13 3.69
N SER A 7 36.51 69.97 4.48
CA SER A 7 37.79 69.64 5.09
C SER A 7 37.58 68.47 6.05
N VAL A 8 38.18 67.31 5.74
CA VAL A 8 38.10 66.13 6.59
C VAL A 8 38.83 66.43 7.90
N ASP A 9 38.10 66.46 9.01
CA ASP A 9 38.69 66.73 10.32
C ASP A 9 39.76 65.69 10.67
N PRO A 10 40.98 66.09 11.04
CA PRO A 10 42.07 65.15 11.35
C PRO A 10 41.75 64.27 12.56
N GLY A 11 40.91 64.76 13.48
CA GLY A 11 40.37 63.97 14.60
C GLY A 11 39.39 62.88 14.16
N LEU A 12 38.53 63.17 13.17
CA LEU A 12 37.65 62.16 12.56
C LEU A 12 38.48 61.12 11.80
N ALA A 13 39.51 61.55 11.06
CA ALA A 13 40.42 60.64 10.36
C ALA A 13 41.26 59.77 11.32
N ALA A 14 41.56 60.25 12.54
CA ALA A 14 42.21 59.46 13.58
C ALA A 14 41.24 58.48 14.25
N ALA A 15 40.00 58.90 14.54
CA ALA A 15 38.95 58.05 15.09
C ALA A 15 38.55 56.93 14.12
N LEU A 16 38.47 57.22 12.81
CA LEU A 16 38.21 56.23 11.76
C LEU A 16 39.34 55.20 11.63
N ARG A 17 40.60 55.64 11.80
CA ARG A 17 41.75 54.72 11.84
C ARG A 17 41.73 53.80 13.06
N GLY A 18 41.30 54.30 14.21
CA GLY A 18 41.10 53.48 15.42
C GLY A 18 39.93 52.48 15.30
N LEU A 19 38.91 52.81 14.51
CA LEU A 19 37.76 51.92 14.25
C LEU A 19 38.08 50.84 13.20
N ALA A 20 38.97 51.14 12.25
CA ALA A 20 39.46 50.20 11.24
C ALA A 20 40.39 49.10 11.81
N ASP A 21 40.93 49.32 13.01
CA ASP A 21 41.78 48.38 13.75
C ASP A 21 40.98 47.49 14.72
N ILE A 22 39.64 47.50 14.63
CA ILE A 22 38.85 46.38 15.15
C ILE A 22 39.08 45.23 14.20
N ALA A 23 40.00 44.34 14.58
CA ALA A 23 40.24 43.05 13.94
C ALA A 23 38.90 42.46 13.49
N LEU A 24 38.66 42.43 12.17
CA LEU A 24 37.56 41.65 11.62
C LEU A 24 37.76 40.23 12.16
N PRO A 25 36.81 39.66 12.92
CA PRO A 25 36.91 38.25 13.24
C PRO A 25 37.09 37.51 11.91
N PRO A 26 38.00 36.52 11.83
CA PRO A 26 38.11 35.72 10.61
C PRO A 26 36.70 35.29 10.22
N PRO A 27 36.29 35.42 8.94
CA PRO A 27 34.91 35.19 8.53
C PRO A 27 34.49 33.85 9.11
N VAL A 28 33.64 33.89 10.13
CA VAL A 28 33.12 32.67 10.72
C VAL A 28 32.33 32.06 9.59
N SER A 29 32.77 30.89 9.14
CA SER A 29 32.08 30.19 8.08
C SER A 29 30.64 30.00 8.56
N MET A 30 29.70 30.79 8.02
CA MET A 30 28.27 30.67 8.32
C MET A 30 27.68 29.39 7.72
N LEU A 31 28.51 28.61 7.02
CA LEU A 31 28.27 27.21 6.85
C LEU A 31 28.83 26.51 8.10
N PRO A 32 27.98 26.00 9.01
CA PRO A 32 28.47 24.98 9.93
C PRO A 32 28.81 23.79 9.04
N GLN A 33 30.08 23.69 8.62
CA GLN A 33 30.67 22.53 7.97
C GLN A 33 30.84 21.43 9.03
N THR A 34 29.73 21.11 9.66
CA THR A 34 29.58 20.05 10.63
C THR A 34 28.90 18.93 9.89
N TRP A 35 29.20 17.71 10.30
CA TRP A 35 28.65 16.48 9.73
C TRP A 35 27.11 16.45 9.65
N ALA A 36 26.40 17.45 10.17
CA ALA A 36 24.97 17.69 10.00
C ALA A 36 24.45 17.50 8.58
N TRP A 37 25.12 18.03 7.54
CA TRP A 37 24.68 17.80 6.15
C TRP A 37 24.90 16.36 5.68
N ALA A 38 26.00 15.73 6.12
CA ALA A 38 26.28 14.32 5.84
C ALA A 38 25.27 13.40 6.54
N VAL A 39 24.90 13.71 7.79
CA VAL A 39 23.85 13.04 8.55
C VAL A 39 22.49 13.26 7.90
N LEU A 40 22.18 14.48 7.44
CA LEU A 40 20.95 14.79 6.73
C LEU A 40 20.86 14.02 5.41
N THR A 41 21.93 14.00 4.61
CA THR A 41 21.96 13.20 3.38
C THR A 41 21.84 11.72 3.66
N ALA A 42 22.54 11.19 4.67
CA ALA A 42 22.40 9.79 5.08
C ALA A 42 20.94 9.46 5.49
N LEU A 43 20.29 10.35 6.24
CA LEU A 43 18.91 10.17 6.69
C LEU A 43 17.92 10.21 5.51
N VAL A 44 18.13 11.14 4.56
CA VAL A 44 17.34 11.20 3.31
C VAL A 44 17.55 9.94 2.47
N VAL A 45 18.79 9.46 2.30
CA VAL A 45 19.09 8.23 1.56
C VAL A 45 18.44 7.03 2.23
N LEU A 46 18.51 6.90 3.56
CA LEU A 46 17.83 5.84 4.31
C LEU A 46 16.31 5.93 4.16
N ALA A 47 15.73 7.12 4.21
CA ALA A 47 14.30 7.32 3.99
C ALA A 47 13.87 6.91 2.57
N ILE A 48 14.65 7.27 1.55
CA ILE A 48 14.41 6.86 0.17
C ILE A 48 14.56 5.34 0.02
N ALA A 49 15.62 4.75 0.56
CA ALA A 49 15.83 3.30 0.53
C ALA A 49 14.70 2.54 1.22
N PHE A 50 14.25 3.04 2.37
CA PHE A 50 13.10 2.49 3.10
C PHE A 50 11.81 2.63 2.30
N ALA A 51 11.55 3.79 1.70
CA ALA A 51 10.38 4.02 0.86
C ALA A 51 10.39 3.12 -0.39
N LEU A 52 11.54 2.98 -1.05
CA LEU A 52 11.72 2.08 -2.20
C LEU A 52 11.52 0.63 -1.77
N TRP A 53 12.13 0.19 -0.67
CA TRP A 53 11.95 -1.16 -0.15
C TRP A 53 10.48 -1.46 0.20
N ARG A 54 9.81 -0.53 0.89
CA ARG A 54 8.39 -0.59 1.20
C ARG A 54 7.55 -0.66 -0.08
N TRP A 55 7.88 0.13 -1.09
CA TRP A 55 7.20 0.15 -2.38
C TRP A 55 7.42 -1.13 -3.20
N TYR A 56 8.64 -1.65 -3.24
CA TYR A 56 8.96 -2.94 -3.87
C TYR A 56 8.22 -4.08 -3.18
N ARG A 57 8.25 -4.14 -1.84
CA ARG A 57 7.46 -5.11 -1.07
C ARG A 57 5.96 -4.97 -1.34
N TYR A 58 5.44 -3.73 -1.39
CA TYR A 58 4.06 -3.46 -1.72
C TYR A 58 3.70 -3.89 -3.15
N ARG A 59 4.60 -3.71 -4.12
CA ARG A 59 4.41 -4.15 -5.51
C ARG A 59 4.45 -5.66 -5.67
N GLU A 60 5.39 -6.35 -5.01
CA GLU A 60 5.49 -7.81 -5.02
C GLU A 60 4.20 -8.43 -4.46
N ILE A 61 3.71 -7.89 -3.34
CA ILE A 61 2.44 -8.29 -2.71
C ILE A 61 1.25 -7.91 -3.60
N ASN A 62 1.29 -6.80 -4.32
CA ASN A 62 0.17 -6.44 -5.19
C ASN A 62 0.15 -7.16 -6.54
N ARG A 63 1.21 -7.88 -6.95
CA ARG A 63 1.18 -8.65 -8.19
C ARG A 63 0.14 -9.77 -8.11
N TYR A 64 0.22 -10.61 -7.07
CA TYR A 64 -0.74 -11.72 -6.91
C TYR A 64 -2.18 -11.20 -6.74
N ARG A 65 -2.37 -10.07 -6.03
CA ARG A 65 -3.69 -9.43 -5.91
C ARG A 65 -4.23 -8.96 -7.26
N ARG A 66 -3.39 -8.36 -8.09
CA ARG A 66 -3.78 -7.90 -9.43
C ARG A 66 -4.15 -9.07 -10.34
N GLU A 67 -3.41 -10.17 -10.27
CA GLU A 67 -3.73 -11.40 -10.99
C GLU A 67 -5.06 -11.99 -10.51
N ALA A 68 -5.26 -12.09 -9.19
CA ALA A 68 -6.51 -12.57 -8.61
C ALA A 68 -7.72 -11.70 -8.98
N LEU A 69 -7.58 -10.37 -8.93
CA LEU A 69 -8.63 -9.43 -9.37
C LEU A 69 -8.87 -9.48 -10.88
N GLY A 70 -7.84 -9.76 -11.66
CA GLY A 70 -7.96 -10.01 -13.10
C GLY A 70 -8.82 -11.23 -13.39
N GLU A 71 -8.53 -12.35 -12.72
CA GLU A 71 -9.34 -13.56 -12.85
C GLU A 71 -10.75 -13.40 -12.30
N LEU A 72 -10.91 -12.65 -11.20
CA LEU A 72 -12.23 -12.35 -10.66
C LEU A 72 -13.11 -11.60 -11.67
N ARG A 73 -12.54 -10.67 -12.45
CA ARG A 73 -13.28 -9.99 -13.53
C ARG A 73 -13.74 -10.97 -14.60
N LEU A 74 -12.90 -11.92 -15.00
CA LEU A 74 -13.29 -12.96 -15.96
C LEU A 74 -14.41 -13.87 -15.42
N ILE A 75 -14.41 -14.14 -14.11
CA ILE A 75 -15.48 -14.89 -13.44
C ILE A 75 -16.78 -14.06 -13.41
N GLU A 76 -16.69 -12.77 -13.09
CA GLU A 76 -17.83 -11.85 -13.06
C GLU A 76 -18.54 -11.75 -14.41
N GLU A 77 -17.78 -11.65 -15.50
CA GLU A 77 -18.33 -11.64 -16.87
C GLU A 77 -19.11 -12.93 -17.17
N ARG A 78 -18.59 -14.09 -16.74
CA ARG A 78 -19.24 -15.39 -16.93
C ARG A 78 -20.48 -15.59 -16.06
N ILE A 79 -20.61 -14.88 -14.94
CA ILE A 79 -21.79 -14.95 -14.06
C ILE A 79 -23.01 -14.29 -14.69
N GLY A 80 -22.81 -13.28 -15.54
CA GLY A 80 -23.88 -12.63 -16.31
C GLY A 80 -24.55 -13.57 -17.33
N THR A 81 -23.91 -14.67 -17.70
CA THR A 81 -24.45 -15.65 -18.65
C THR A 81 -24.95 -16.89 -17.92
N ALA A 82 -26.23 -17.23 -18.07
CA ALA A 82 -26.88 -18.31 -17.31
C ALA A 82 -26.19 -19.69 -17.50
N GLN A 83 -25.69 -19.97 -18.71
CA GLN A 83 -25.04 -21.23 -19.07
C GLN A 83 -23.68 -21.39 -18.38
N THR A 84 -22.95 -20.30 -18.14
CA THR A 84 -21.60 -20.33 -17.54
C THR A 84 -21.59 -19.95 -16.06
N ARG A 85 -22.73 -19.51 -15.50
CA ARG A 85 -22.85 -19.06 -14.12
C ARG A 85 -22.45 -20.14 -13.11
N GLY A 86 -22.89 -21.37 -13.32
CA GLY A 86 -22.58 -22.48 -12.41
C GLY A 86 -21.07 -22.72 -12.29
N ASP A 87 -20.38 -22.80 -13.43
CA ASP A 87 -18.93 -22.98 -13.49
C ASP A 87 -18.18 -21.78 -12.91
N ALA A 88 -18.67 -20.56 -13.19
CA ALA A 88 -18.08 -19.34 -12.67
C ALA A 88 -18.21 -19.25 -11.14
N LEU A 89 -19.35 -19.63 -10.58
CA LEU A 89 -19.56 -19.72 -9.13
C LEU A 89 -18.71 -20.80 -8.48
N ALA A 90 -18.52 -21.95 -9.13
CA ALA A 90 -17.61 -22.99 -8.65
C ALA A 90 -16.13 -22.54 -8.64
N ALA A 91 -15.76 -21.64 -9.57
CA ALA A 91 -14.40 -21.11 -9.65
C ALA A 91 -14.07 -20.08 -8.54
N LEU A 92 -15.07 -19.41 -7.95
CA LEU A 92 -14.87 -18.41 -6.90
C LEU A 92 -14.13 -18.94 -5.65
N PRO A 93 -14.57 -20.02 -4.98
CA PRO A 93 -13.87 -20.55 -3.80
C PRO A 93 -12.45 -21.02 -4.14
N VAL A 94 -12.23 -21.58 -5.34
CA VAL A 94 -10.91 -21.99 -5.82
C VAL A 94 -9.98 -20.79 -5.98
N LEU A 95 -10.47 -19.69 -6.56
CA LEU A 95 -9.72 -18.45 -6.69
C LEU A 95 -9.33 -17.88 -5.33
N LEU A 96 -10.24 -17.87 -4.36
CA LEU A 96 -9.95 -17.41 -3.00
C LEU A 96 -8.92 -18.30 -2.29
N LYS A 97 -9.05 -19.64 -2.36
CA LYS A 97 -8.05 -20.57 -1.81
C LYS A 97 -6.68 -20.36 -2.43
N ARG A 98 -6.59 -20.19 -3.75
CA ARG A 98 -5.32 -19.91 -4.44
C ARG A 98 -4.73 -18.55 -4.05
N THR A 99 -5.58 -17.55 -3.85
CA THR A 99 -5.16 -16.22 -3.37
C THR A 99 -4.60 -16.30 -1.95
N ALA A 100 -5.22 -17.09 -1.08
CA ALA A 100 -4.69 -17.36 0.26
C ALA A 100 -3.35 -18.11 0.22
N LEU A 101 -3.21 -19.12 -0.64
CA LEU A 101 -1.94 -19.86 -0.79
C LEU A 101 -0.77 -19.01 -1.29
N ALA A 102 -1.02 -17.85 -1.90
CA ALA A 102 0.03 -16.91 -2.30
C ALA A 102 0.66 -16.17 -1.10
N VAL A 103 -0.01 -16.18 0.05
CA VAL A 103 0.35 -15.40 1.24
C VAL A 103 0.65 -16.28 2.44
N TRP A 104 -0.12 -17.35 2.64
CA TRP A 104 -0.02 -18.23 3.81
C TRP A 104 0.55 -19.60 3.42
N PRO A 105 1.26 -20.29 4.35
CA PRO A 105 1.79 -21.63 4.12
C PRO A 105 0.69 -22.62 3.71
N ARG A 106 1.05 -23.57 2.84
CA ARG A 106 0.12 -24.55 2.30
C ARG A 106 -0.48 -25.42 3.40
N GLU A 107 0.29 -25.74 4.42
CA GLU A 107 -0.09 -26.58 5.56
C GLU A 107 -1.27 -25.96 6.34
N THR A 108 -1.32 -24.63 6.39
CA THR A 108 -2.38 -23.87 7.06
C THR A 108 -3.67 -23.85 6.24
N ILE A 109 -3.56 -23.69 4.91
CA ILE A 109 -4.72 -23.45 4.05
C ILE A 109 -5.30 -24.75 3.45
N ALA A 110 -4.46 -25.71 3.07
CA ALA A 110 -4.89 -26.88 2.30
C ALA A 110 -5.85 -27.80 3.06
N ASN A 111 -5.80 -27.77 4.39
CA ASN A 111 -6.70 -28.55 5.25
C ASN A 111 -8.00 -27.81 5.59
N LEU A 112 -8.16 -26.55 5.18
CA LEU A 112 -9.36 -25.76 5.46
C LEU A 112 -10.44 -26.04 4.41
N SER A 113 -11.59 -26.49 4.89
CA SER A 113 -12.81 -26.68 4.13
C SER A 113 -14.03 -26.29 4.96
N GLY A 114 -15.16 -26.05 4.31
CA GLY A 114 -16.41 -25.68 4.96
C GLY A 114 -16.27 -24.52 5.95
N ARG A 115 -16.72 -24.70 7.20
CA ARG A 115 -16.62 -23.70 8.27
C ARG A 115 -15.20 -23.29 8.63
N GLY A 116 -14.23 -24.20 8.52
CA GLY A 116 -12.83 -23.86 8.78
C GLY A 116 -12.30 -22.85 7.75
N TRP A 117 -12.77 -22.97 6.51
CA TRP A 117 -12.41 -22.06 5.43
C TRP A 117 -13.08 -20.68 5.60
N THR A 118 -14.37 -20.63 5.88
CA THR A 118 -15.08 -19.34 6.06
C THR A 118 -14.63 -18.60 7.31
N GLY A 119 -14.38 -19.32 8.42
CA GLY A 119 -13.79 -18.73 9.62
C GLY A 119 -12.38 -18.17 9.38
N PHE A 120 -11.59 -18.80 8.51
CA PHE A 120 -10.31 -18.24 8.09
C PHE A 120 -10.47 -16.95 7.27
N LEU A 121 -11.42 -16.92 6.33
CA LEU A 121 -11.71 -15.72 5.54
C LEU A 121 -12.13 -14.55 6.43
N ASP A 122 -13.00 -14.80 7.41
CA ASP A 122 -13.45 -13.80 8.39
C ASP A 122 -12.31 -13.33 9.30
N ALA A 123 -11.46 -14.24 9.78
CA ALA A 123 -10.33 -13.87 10.64
C ALA A 123 -9.29 -13.00 9.94
N HIS A 124 -9.21 -13.07 8.60
CA HIS A 124 -8.24 -12.34 7.79
C HIS A 124 -8.87 -11.27 6.90
N SER A 125 -10.16 -10.94 7.08
CA SER A 125 -10.76 -9.80 6.42
C SER A 125 -10.19 -8.51 7.04
N GLY A 126 -9.63 -7.62 6.22
CA GLY A 126 -9.17 -6.30 6.70
C GLY A 126 -10.32 -5.31 6.90
N GLY A 127 -11.51 -5.80 7.21
CA GLY A 127 -12.76 -5.04 7.15
C GLY A 127 -13.94 -5.80 7.77
N PRO A 128 -15.19 -5.46 7.40
CA PRO A 128 -16.39 -6.14 7.88
C PRO A 128 -16.31 -7.66 7.68
N VAL A 129 -16.92 -8.39 8.60
CA VAL A 129 -17.10 -9.85 8.51
C VAL A 129 -17.81 -10.18 7.18
N LEU A 130 -17.46 -11.32 6.60
CA LEU A 130 -18.10 -11.79 5.38
C LEU A 130 -19.62 -11.90 5.60
N PRO A 131 -20.47 -11.40 4.68
CA PRO A 131 -21.91 -11.54 4.82
C PRO A 131 -22.31 -13.00 5.01
N GLU A 132 -23.24 -13.29 5.92
CA GLU A 132 -23.60 -14.66 6.30
C GLU A 132 -24.03 -15.51 5.08
N ALA A 133 -24.74 -14.92 4.13
CA ALA A 133 -25.11 -15.59 2.87
C ALA A 133 -23.88 -15.99 2.03
N ALA A 134 -22.86 -15.14 1.98
CA ALA A 134 -21.62 -15.45 1.28
C ALA A 134 -20.80 -16.51 2.04
N ALA A 135 -20.75 -16.45 3.37
CA ALA A 135 -20.11 -17.47 4.19
C ALA A 135 -20.75 -18.85 3.96
N ARG A 136 -22.07 -18.97 4.05
CA ARG A 136 -22.79 -20.22 3.74
C ARG A 136 -22.52 -20.71 2.33
N PHE A 137 -22.54 -19.80 1.34
CA PHE A 137 -22.21 -20.13 -0.04
C PHE A 137 -20.80 -20.74 -0.15
N PHE A 138 -19.76 -20.13 0.43
CA PHE A 138 -18.40 -20.67 0.33
C PHE A 138 -18.18 -21.94 1.13
N GLU A 139 -18.94 -22.15 2.22
CA GLU A 139 -18.96 -23.40 2.96
C GLU A 139 -19.53 -24.55 2.12
N GLU A 140 -20.63 -24.29 1.40
CA GLU A 140 -21.36 -25.30 0.63
C GLU A 140 -20.84 -25.46 -0.81
N ALA A 141 -20.22 -24.44 -1.40
CA ALA A 141 -19.84 -24.42 -2.81
C ALA A 141 -18.86 -25.56 -3.18
N GLU A 142 -18.04 -26.03 -2.24
CA GLU A 142 -17.15 -27.18 -2.45
C GLU A 142 -17.93 -28.50 -2.59
N TYR A 143 -19.13 -28.58 -2.00
CA TYR A 143 -20.02 -29.74 -2.06
C TYR A 143 -21.10 -29.61 -3.14
N ARG A 144 -21.38 -28.39 -3.62
CA ARG A 144 -22.37 -28.13 -4.67
C ARG A 144 -21.72 -28.18 -6.04
N GLY A 145 -22.09 -29.17 -6.84
CA GLY A 145 -21.64 -29.26 -8.24
C GLY A 145 -22.13 -28.07 -9.09
N PRO A 146 -21.49 -27.80 -10.25
CA PRO A 146 -21.80 -26.63 -11.10
C PRO A 146 -23.27 -26.53 -11.52
N ALA A 147 -23.94 -27.66 -11.74
CA ALA A 147 -25.35 -27.71 -12.09
C ALA A 147 -26.26 -27.12 -10.98
N ALA A 148 -25.93 -27.38 -9.70
CA ALA A 148 -26.68 -26.84 -8.56
C ALA A 148 -26.34 -25.37 -8.27
N LEU A 149 -25.22 -24.87 -8.79
CA LEU A 149 -24.82 -23.46 -8.71
C LEU A 149 -25.42 -22.64 -9.85
N ALA A 150 -25.71 -23.24 -11.00
CA ALA A 150 -26.35 -22.55 -12.13
C ALA A 150 -27.75 -22.02 -11.80
N SER A 151 -28.44 -22.64 -10.83
CA SER A 151 -29.75 -22.20 -10.36
C SER A 151 -29.70 -20.98 -9.42
N VAL A 152 -28.51 -20.55 -8.99
CA VAL A 152 -28.35 -19.37 -8.14
C VAL A 152 -28.77 -18.11 -8.94
N PRO A 153 -29.67 -17.27 -8.41
CA PRO A 153 -30.05 -16.02 -9.05
C PRO A 153 -28.84 -15.12 -9.32
N GLU A 154 -28.86 -14.41 -10.45
CA GLU A 154 -27.73 -13.56 -10.84
C GLU A 154 -27.40 -12.48 -9.80
N ALA A 155 -28.41 -11.90 -9.15
CA ALA A 155 -28.21 -10.91 -8.09
C ALA A 155 -27.43 -11.47 -6.89
N GLU A 156 -27.74 -12.71 -6.49
CA GLU A 156 -27.06 -13.40 -5.41
C GLU A 156 -25.64 -13.82 -5.83
N ALA A 157 -25.48 -14.32 -7.05
CA ALA A 157 -24.18 -14.61 -7.63
C ALA A 157 -23.25 -13.38 -7.64
N LYS A 158 -23.77 -12.22 -8.05
CA LYS A 158 -23.04 -10.94 -8.02
C LYS A 158 -22.69 -10.51 -6.58
N ALA A 159 -23.56 -10.76 -5.60
CA ALA A 159 -23.24 -10.48 -4.20
C ALA A 159 -22.08 -11.34 -3.69
N HIS A 160 -22.00 -12.63 -4.07
CA HIS A 160 -20.86 -13.49 -3.73
C HIS A 160 -19.55 -13.03 -4.38
N VAL A 161 -19.60 -12.58 -5.64
CA VAL A 161 -18.45 -11.97 -6.32
C VAL A 161 -17.98 -10.71 -5.59
N ALA A 162 -18.91 -9.85 -5.18
CA ALA A 162 -18.58 -8.63 -4.46
C ALA A 162 -17.92 -8.93 -3.10
N ALA A 163 -18.43 -9.94 -2.38
CA ALA A 163 -17.82 -10.41 -1.14
C ALA A 163 -16.39 -10.95 -1.38
N ALA A 164 -16.19 -11.76 -2.42
CA ALA A 164 -14.87 -12.27 -2.81
C ALA A 164 -13.91 -11.12 -3.19
N ARG A 165 -14.38 -10.13 -3.96
CA ARG A 165 -13.61 -8.93 -4.33
C ARG A 165 -13.13 -8.19 -3.09
N HIS A 166 -14.06 -7.90 -2.18
CA HIS A 166 -13.76 -7.17 -0.96
C HIS A 166 -12.68 -7.88 -0.15
N TRP A 167 -12.78 -9.21 -0.01
CA TRP A 167 -11.76 -9.98 0.68
C TRP A 167 -10.39 -9.95 -0.02
N ILE A 168 -10.35 -10.09 -1.35
CA ILE A 168 -9.08 -10.03 -2.12
C ILE A 168 -8.43 -8.64 -2.00
N GLU A 169 -9.22 -7.57 -1.93
CA GLU A 169 -8.72 -6.20 -1.79
C GLU A 169 -8.27 -5.89 -0.36
N ALA A 170 -9.03 -6.33 0.64
CA ALA A 170 -8.86 -5.93 2.03
C ALA A 170 -8.03 -6.90 2.87
N HIS A 171 -7.79 -8.15 2.46
CA HIS A 171 -7.12 -9.12 3.34
C HIS A 171 -5.77 -8.62 3.84
N HIS A 172 -5.56 -8.71 5.14
CA HIS A 172 -4.32 -8.27 5.76
C HIS A 172 -3.27 -9.37 5.66
N VAL A 173 -2.24 -9.12 4.85
CA VAL A 173 -0.97 -9.83 4.96
C VAL A 173 -0.24 -9.22 6.15
N ARG A 174 -0.27 -9.88 7.30
CA ARG A 174 0.55 -9.47 8.44
C ARG A 174 2.02 -9.65 8.04
N SER A 175 2.67 -8.55 7.67
CA SER A 175 4.10 -8.49 7.34
C SER A 175 4.96 -8.41 8.59
#